data_AF-A0AAJ7U1Y2-F1
#
_entry.id   AF-A0AAJ7U1Y2-F1
#
_cell.length_a   1.000
_cell.length_b   1.000
_cell.length_c   1.000
_cell.angle_alpha   90.00
_cell.angle_beta   90.00
_cell.angle_gamma   90.00
#
_symmetry.space_group_name_H-M   'P 1'
#
loop_
_entity.id
_entity.type
_entity.pdbx_description
1 polymer ?
#
loop_
_entity_poly.entity_id
_entity_poly.type
_entity_poly.pdbx_seq_one_letter_code
_entity_poly.pdbx_strand_id
1 'polypeptide(L)'
;MGQLKGPGSMTGETLHLSGELRVPAGAALPCKDAVFPPPTPASPAIGGAAAIVAADDDDAGGGGNAAVVVASPRRSGGPSPWRSGGLPSSAGLHPLHHACFHGDARRALAVLAANPAALTQRDPHGNTALHVAVMLGNRDCTRVLLAHNAPVKSRNAQGWSPLAEAVSLGHRQTIASLVRKYKLQSRESAEIRRPRLLKAMQELGDFYLEVHWDFQSWVPLVSRMLPSDTCKVYKHGSNIRMDTTLIDFSDMKWQRGDLSILFGGETTSSQAFTVLDNSSRVYQRIQYKDAEVDTEEEVDALMSRDIVSITMSTKNISFHRAHSGWLFSKGKTERVGDFVGELFSISGLCLVSRKRREHLTESDVQRNKALLDSLRQGGAPPHPPALPSKRDSLAPPPSCTVQWEDYIAAEPGRPPVLARRPICKETKKHFRATVAMCPDFPVNLHLLLNVLEAVAPFKHFSKLRQFVEMRLPPGFPVKLDVPVFPTVSATVTFREFRAQDSFPPELFLVPHGYTEDPAHFPDL
;
A
#
# COMPACT_ATOMS: atom_id res chain seq x y z
N MET A 1 15.50 62.30 -25.85
CA MET A 1 14.29 63.00 -25.35
C MET A 1 13.64 62.08 -24.33
N GLY A 2 13.50 62.36 -23.04
CA GLY A 2 13.84 63.53 -22.25
C GLY A 2 14.22 63.10 -20.82
N GLN A 3 15.04 63.94 -20.19
CA GLN A 3 15.40 63.92 -18.77
C GLN A 3 14.28 64.50 -17.91
N LEU A 4 14.48 64.37 -16.58
CA LEU A 4 14.19 65.28 -15.43
C LEU A 4 13.61 64.42 -14.29
N LYS A 5 13.98 64.48 -13.01
CA LYS A 5 14.90 65.28 -12.15
C LYS A 5 14.87 64.58 -10.76
N GLY A 6 15.97 64.60 -9.99
CA GLY A 6 15.96 64.28 -8.53
C GLY A 6 15.33 65.43 -7.70
N PRO A 7 15.57 65.60 -6.37
CA PRO A 7 16.54 64.91 -5.47
C PRO A 7 16.01 64.58 -4.04
N GLY A 8 16.85 64.03 -3.14
CA GLY A 8 16.59 64.03 -1.70
C GLY A 8 17.46 63.09 -0.85
N SER A 9 18.48 63.65 -0.19
CA SER A 9 19.47 63.02 0.70
C SER A 9 19.04 63.10 2.18
N MET A 10 19.43 62.10 3.01
CA MET A 10 19.84 62.19 4.45
C MET A 10 20.34 60.78 4.89
N THR A 11 21.65 60.50 5.01
CA THR A 11 22.61 60.67 6.15
C THR A 11 22.52 59.63 7.28
N GLY A 12 23.68 59.02 7.62
CA GLY A 12 23.98 58.27 8.85
C GLY A 12 24.68 56.91 8.61
N GLU A 13 25.95 56.88 8.20
CA GLU A 13 27.16 56.62 9.04
C GLU A 13 27.08 55.39 9.97
N THR A 14 27.76 54.26 9.68
CA THR A 14 29.18 53.87 9.90
C THR A 14 29.37 53.12 11.22
N LEU A 15 29.86 51.87 11.16
CA LEU A 15 31.05 51.40 11.91
C LEU A 15 31.48 50.01 11.44
N HIS A 16 32.61 50.01 10.74
CA HIS A 16 33.52 48.88 10.52
C HIS A 16 34.07 48.37 11.86
N LEU A 17 34.29 47.05 11.98
CA LEU A 17 35.47 46.53 12.66
C LEU A 17 35.93 45.23 11.98
N SER A 18 37.11 45.34 11.40
CA SER A 18 37.92 44.30 10.77
C SER A 18 38.60 43.41 11.82
N GLY A 19 38.86 42.15 11.48
CA GLY A 19 39.69 41.27 12.28
C GLY A 19 40.06 39.99 11.54
N GLU A 20 41.12 40.06 10.71
CA GLU A 20 41.84 38.90 10.21
C GLU A 20 42.64 38.23 11.33
N LEU A 21 42.69 36.89 11.37
CA LEU A 21 43.87 36.17 11.83
C LEU A 21 44.03 34.84 11.08
N ARG A 22 45.21 34.67 10.47
CA ARG A 22 45.69 33.49 9.73
C ARG A 22 46.19 32.38 10.67
N VAL A 23 45.77 31.15 10.36
CA VAL A 23 46.39 29.78 10.38
C VAL A 23 47.54 29.46 11.36
N PRO A 24 47.66 28.20 11.86
CA PRO A 24 48.28 27.14 11.05
C PRO A 24 47.65 25.73 11.15
N ALA A 25 47.93 24.94 10.12
CA ALA A 25 47.70 23.50 10.04
C ALA A 25 48.75 22.71 10.85
N GLY A 26 48.37 21.54 11.38
CA GLY A 26 49.35 20.52 11.78
C GLY A 26 48.85 19.46 12.78
N ALA A 27 49.18 18.22 12.45
CA ALA A 27 49.33 17.03 13.32
C ALA A 27 48.08 16.18 13.64
N ALA A 28 47.99 15.09 12.86
CA ALA A 28 47.37 13.83 13.26
C ALA A 28 48.16 13.17 14.40
N LEU A 29 47.46 12.58 15.37
CA LEU A 29 47.92 11.44 16.17
C LEU A 29 46.73 10.54 16.56
N PRO A 30 46.93 9.22 16.73
CA PRO A 30 45.87 8.22 16.87
C PRO A 30 45.58 7.90 18.35
N CYS A 31 44.30 7.72 18.71
CA CYS A 31 43.94 7.14 20.01
C CYS A 31 43.38 5.73 19.82
N LYS A 32 44.18 4.76 20.24
CA LYS A 32 43.82 3.39 20.58
C LYS A 32 43.00 3.36 21.88
N ASP A 33 42.15 2.34 21.98
CA ASP A 33 41.63 1.73 23.20
C ASP A 33 40.86 2.62 24.19
N ALA A 34 39.56 2.82 23.92
CA ALA A 34 38.58 3.18 24.94
C ALA A 34 37.64 2.00 25.21
N VAL A 35 37.95 1.24 26.26
CA VAL A 35 37.08 0.22 26.86
C VAL A 35 35.96 0.95 27.63
N PHE A 36 34.71 0.79 27.19
CA PHE A 36 33.55 1.27 27.93
C PHE A 36 33.09 0.22 28.95
N PRO A 37 32.80 0.59 30.21
CA PRO A 37 32.19 -0.32 31.18
C PRO A 37 30.69 -0.53 30.86
N PRO A 38 30.10 -1.70 31.21
CA PRO A 38 28.70 -1.98 30.94
C PRO A 38 27.77 -1.17 31.87
N PRO A 39 26.57 -0.76 31.41
CA PRO A 39 25.62 -0.07 32.26
C PRO A 39 24.88 -1.07 33.18
N THR A 40 24.85 -0.76 34.48
CA THR A 40 24.01 -1.41 35.49
C THR A 40 22.56 -0.90 35.43
N PRO A 41 21.57 -1.69 35.90
CA PRO A 41 20.16 -1.49 35.58
C PRO A 41 19.49 -0.43 36.46
N ALA A 42 18.69 0.45 35.85
CA ALA A 42 17.80 1.37 36.56
C ALA A 42 16.39 0.79 36.66
N SER A 43 15.87 0.75 37.90
CA SER A 43 14.49 0.43 38.26
C SER A 43 13.54 1.61 38.03
N PRO A 44 12.21 1.41 38.05
CA PRO A 44 11.27 2.13 37.19
C PRO A 44 10.80 3.47 37.78
N ALA A 45 10.68 4.49 36.93
CA ALA A 45 10.01 5.74 37.25
C ALA A 45 8.69 5.84 36.48
N ILE A 46 7.63 6.08 37.24
CA ILE A 46 6.26 6.39 36.84
C ILE A 46 6.25 7.81 36.22
N GLY A 47 5.64 7.97 35.06
CA GLY A 47 5.45 9.30 34.45
C GLY A 47 4.71 9.22 33.12
N GLY A 48 3.43 9.57 33.14
CA GLY A 48 2.56 9.56 31.98
C GLY A 48 2.96 10.60 30.93
N ALA A 49 2.88 10.20 29.66
CA ALA A 49 2.85 11.09 28.52
C ALA A 49 1.75 10.62 27.57
N ALA A 50 0.85 11.56 27.25
CA ALA A 50 -0.30 11.36 26.37
C ALA A 50 0.16 11.06 24.93
N ALA A 51 -0.28 9.92 24.40
CA ALA A 51 -0.14 9.57 23.00
C ALA A 51 -1.35 10.10 22.21
N ILE A 52 -1.09 10.97 21.24
CA ILE A 52 -2.04 11.31 20.18
C ILE A 52 -1.93 10.19 19.14
N VAL A 53 -2.92 9.31 19.13
CA VAL A 53 -3.02 8.14 18.25
C VAL A 53 -3.45 8.62 16.85
N ALA A 54 -2.57 8.43 15.86
CA ALA A 54 -2.96 8.44 14.45
C ALA A 54 -3.61 7.09 14.14
N ALA A 55 -4.85 7.12 13.67
CA ALA A 55 -5.61 5.94 13.27
C ALA A 55 -5.10 5.44 11.90
N ASP A 56 -4.39 4.32 11.91
CA ASP A 56 -4.26 3.41 10.78
C ASP A 56 -5.16 2.20 11.09
N ASP A 57 -6.34 2.17 10.45
CA ASP A 57 -7.35 1.12 10.60
C ASP A 57 -7.06 -0.05 9.64
N ASP A 58 -6.23 -0.99 10.10
CA ASP A 58 -6.10 -2.35 9.56
C ASP A 58 -6.13 -3.38 10.70
N ASP A 59 -7.31 -3.64 11.27
CA ASP A 59 -7.64 -4.98 11.79
C ASP A 59 -9.16 -5.15 11.98
N ALA A 60 -9.69 -6.28 11.56
CA ALA A 60 -11.05 -6.68 11.93
C ALA A 60 -11.15 -8.20 12.10
N GLY A 61 -11.44 -8.59 13.34
CA GLY A 61 -12.47 -9.59 13.61
C GLY A 61 -12.07 -10.65 14.63
N GLY A 62 -12.40 -10.36 15.90
CA GLY A 62 -12.48 -11.35 16.98
C GLY A 62 -13.20 -10.76 18.19
N GLY A 63 -14.51 -11.05 18.33
CA GLY A 63 -15.30 -10.66 19.48
C GLY A 63 -14.92 -11.42 20.74
N GLY A 64 -14.88 -10.71 21.86
CA GLY A 64 -14.77 -11.26 23.21
C GLY A 64 -15.50 -10.33 24.17
N ASN A 65 -16.71 -10.70 24.58
CA ASN A 65 -17.43 -10.03 25.66
C ASN A 65 -16.68 -10.26 26.98
N ALA A 66 -15.98 -9.24 27.48
CA ALA A 66 -15.57 -9.18 28.87
C ALA A 66 -16.53 -8.25 29.62
N ALA A 67 -17.46 -8.87 30.35
CA ALA A 67 -18.30 -8.18 31.31
C ALA A 67 -17.40 -7.57 32.41
N VAL A 68 -17.30 -6.25 32.44
CA VAL A 68 -16.70 -5.54 33.58
C VAL A 68 -17.78 -5.41 34.65
N VAL A 69 -17.70 -6.28 35.66
CA VAL A 69 -18.46 -6.13 36.91
C VAL A 69 -17.84 -4.95 37.67
N VAL A 70 -18.45 -3.76 37.55
CA VAL A 70 -18.18 -2.64 38.46
C VAL A 70 -19.26 -2.64 39.52
N ALA A 71 -18.87 -2.98 40.75
CA ALA A 71 -19.71 -2.85 41.92
C ALA A 71 -20.10 -1.38 42.13
N SER A 72 -21.40 -1.11 42.23
CA SER A 72 -21.94 0.21 42.62
C SER A 72 -22.28 0.23 44.11
N PRO A 73 -22.06 1.33 44.85
CA PRO A 73 -22.62 1.48 46.18
C PRO A 73 -24.08 1.97 46.09
N ARG A 74 -24.89 1.45 47.01
CA ARG A 74 -26.31 1.75 47.18
C ARG A 74 -26.56 3.24 47.41
N ARG A 75 -27.53 3.81 46.68
CA ARG A 75 -28.38 4.90 47.19
C ARG A 75 -29.77 4.85 46.56
N SER A 76 -30.73 5.24 47.39
CA SER A 76 -32.17 5.00 47.38
C SER A 76 -32.99 5.92 46.46
N GLY A 77 -34.02 5.35 45.83
CA GLY A 77 -35.40 5.89 45.82
C GLY A 77 -35.76 7.04 44.87
N GLY A 78 -36.46 6.70 43.78
CA GLY A 78 -37.27 7.61 42.95
C GLY A 78 -37.76 6.90 41.68
N PRO A 79 -39.05 7.00 41.27
CA PRO A 79 -39.63 6.10 40.27
C PRO A 79 -39.27 6.53 38.84
N SER A 80 -38.53 5.69 38.12
CA SER A 80 -38.27 5.85 36.70
C SER A 80 -39.47 5.37 35.86
N PRO A 81 -39.96 6.15 34.89
CA PRO A 81 -40.99 5.70 33.96
C PRO A 81 -40.32 4.79 32.94
N TRP A 82 -40.52 3.49 33.08
CA TRP A 82 -40.18 2.51 32.05
C TRP A 82 -41.12 2.72 30.86
N ARG A 83 -40.74 3.60 29.94
CA ARG A 83 -41.22 3.55 28.57
C ARG A 83 -40.30 2.56 27.85
N SER A 84 -40.90 1.49 27.34
CA SER A 84 -40.27 0.41 26.58
C SER A 84 -39.27 0.97 25.54
N GLY A 85 -37.99 0.90 25.86
CA GLY A 85 -36.92 1.14 24.90
C GLY A 85 -36.80 -0.09 24.00
N GLY A 86 -37.57 -0.11 22.91
CA GLY A 86 -37.27 -0.99 21.79
C GLY A 86 -35.85 -0.72 21.31
N LEU A 87 -35.10 -1.77 20.96
CA LEU A 87 -33.82 -1.61 20.28
C LEU A 87 -33.99 -0.58 19.15
N PRO A 88 -33.04 0.35 18.95
CA PRO A 88 -33.14 1.28 17.82
C PRO A 88 -33.34 0.46 16.55
N SER A 89 -34.32 0.85 15.72
CA SER A 89 -34.56 0.19 14.42
C SER A 89 -33.23 0.02 13.68
N SER A 90 -33.05 -1.06 12.92
CA SER A 90 -31.79 -1.32 12.20
C SER A 90 -31.41 -0.17 11.24
N ALA A 91 -32.41 0.56 10.72
CA ALA A 91 -32.24 1.81 9.97
C ALA A 91 -31.63 2.96 10.80
N GLY A 92 -31.86 2.96 12.12
CA GLY A 92 -31.31 3.92 13.06
C GLY A 92 -29.82 3.71 13.37
N LEU A 93 -29.30 2.49 13.21
CA LEU A 93 -27.87 2.19 13.46
C LEU A 93 -26.99 2.48 12.23
N HIS A 94 -27.54 2.34 11.02
CA HIS A 94 -26.83 2.58 9.75
C HIS A 94 -27.65 3.48 8.80
N PRO A 95 -27.92 4.74 9.18
CA PRO A 95 -28.85 5.60 8.44
C PRO A 95 -28.37 5.96 7.02
N LEU A 96 -27.05 6.06 6.83
CA LEU A 96 -26.47 6.36 5.51
C LEU A 96 -26.58 5.16 4.57
N HIS A 97 -26.30 3.95 5.05
CA HIS A 97 -26.47 2.70 4.30
C HIS A 97 -27.93 2.50 3.90
N HIS A 98 -28.87 2.73 4.82
CA HIS A 98 -30.31 2.65 4.53
C HIS A 98 -30.71 3.64 3.42
N ALA A 99 -30.27 4.90 3.49
CA ALA A 99 -30.54 5.87 2.42
C ALA A 99 -29.96 5.41 1.07
N CYS A 100 -28.74 4.87 1.09
CA CYS A 100 -28.10 4.32 -0.10
C CYS A 100 -28.78 3.05 -0.63
N PHE A 101 -29.39 2.26 0.25
CA PHE A 101 -30.14 1.06 -0.11
C PHE A 101 -31.39 1.40 -0.93
N HIS A 102 -32.15 2.42 -0.49
CA HIS A 102 -33.36 2.87 -1.18
C HIS A 102 -33.11 3.87 -2.31
N GLY A 103 -31.85 4.22 -2.59
CA GLY A 103 -31.52 5.21 -3.62
C GLY A 103 -31.92 6.65 -3.26
N ASP A 104 -32.15 6.94 -1.98
CA ASP A 104 -32.57 8.26 -1.50
C ASP A 104 -31.35 9.17 -1.27
N ALA A 105 -30.91 9.81 -2.35
CA ALA A 105 -29.77 10.73 -2.33
C ALA A 105 -30.01 11.96 -1.43
N ARG A 106 -31.27 12.40 -1.27
CA ARG A 106 -31.61 13.54 -0.41
C ARG A 106 -31.44 13.18 1.06
N ARG A 107 -31.92 12.01 1.47
CA ARG A 107 -31.69 11.49 2.82
C ARG A 107 -30.21 11.20 3.07
N ALA A 108 -29.49 10.68 2.08
CA ALA A 108 -28.04 10.50 2.20
C ALA A 108 -27.32 11.83 2.48
N LEU A 109 -27.66 12.91 1.76
CA LEU A 109 -27.15 14.26 2.03
C LEU A 109 -27.50 14.76 3.44
N ALA A 110 -28.74 14.58 3.87
CA ALA A 110 -29.17 14.99 5.22
C ALA A 110 -28.40 14.25 6.32
N VAL A 111 -28.18 12.94 6.14
CA VAL A 111 -27.38 12.14 7.09
C VAL A 111 -25.92 12.59 7.11
N LEU A 112 -25.32 12.87 5.96
CA LEU A 112 -23.94 13.37 5.89
C LEU A 112 -23.78 14.77 6.49
N ALA A 113 -24.78 15.63 6.34
CA ALA A 113 -24.78 16.96 6.95
C ALA A 113 -24.88 16.88 8.48
N ALA A 114 -25.67 15.94 9.01
CA ALA A 114 -25.82 15.74 10.45
C ALA A 114 -24.65 14.98 11.07
N ASN A 115 -24.07 14.01 10.35
CA ASN A 115 -22.99 13.16 10.82
C ASN A 115 -22.03 12.79 9.67
N PRO A 116 -20.99 13.60 9.42
CA PRO A 116 -19.97 13.29 8.41
C PRO A 116 -19.22 11.97 8.66
N ALA A 117 -19.10 11.54 9.92
CA ALA A 117 -18.42 10.30 10.28
C ALA A 117 -19.18 9.04 9.81
N ALA A 118 -20.47 9.15 9.47
CA ALA A 118 -21.23 8.04 8.89
C ALA A 118 -20.66 7.56 7.54
N LEU A 119 -19.86 8.40 6.86
CA LEU A 119 -19.25 8.11 5.56
C LEU A 119 -18.29 6.91 5.60
N THR A 120 -17.56 6.73 6.71
CA THR A 120 -16.57 5.66 6.89
C THR A 120 -17.12 4.46 7.67
N GLN A 121 -18.34 4.59 8.20
CA GLN A 121 -19.00 3.53 8.96
C GLN A 121 -19.18 2.27 8.09
N ARG A 122 -18.97 1.10 8.72
CA ARG A 122 -19.17 -0.21 8.11
C ARG A 122 -20.42 -0.86 8.70
N ASP A 123 -21.20 -1.52 7.85
CA ASP A 123 -22.32 -2.36 8.27
C ASP A 123 -21.84 -3.76 8.74
N PRO A 124 -22.73 -4.66 9.19
CA PRO A 124 -22.38 -6.03 9.61
C PRO A 124 -21.69 -6.89 8.54
N HIS A 125 -21.71 -6.48 7.27
CA HIS A 125 -21.02 -7.15 6.17
C HIS A 125 -19.70 -6.47 5.80
N GLY A 126 -19.27 -5.49 6.59
CA GLY A 126 -18.09 -4.68 6.34
C GLY A 126 -18.28 -3.69 5.18
N ASN A 127 -19.48 -3.53 4.63
CA ASN A 127 -19.74 -2.62 3.52
C ASN A 127 -19.82 -1.19 4.05
N THR A 128 -19.18 -0.27 3.35
CA THR A 128 -19.44 1.18 3.50
C THR A 128 -20.71 1.54 2.74
N ALA A 129 -21.29 2.72 3.01
CA ALA A 129 -22.45 3.20 2.25
C ALA A 129 -22.20 3.26 0.74
N LEU A 130 -20.95 3.52 0.32
CA LEU A 130 -20.55 3.51 -1.09
C LEU A 130 -20.64 2.12 -1.71
N HIS A 131 -20.30 1.05 -0.99
CA HIS A 131 -20.50 -0.31 -1.49
C HIS A 131 -21.98 -0.57 -1.76
N VAL A 132 -22.87 -0.24 -0.81
CA VAL A 132 -24.32 -0.46 -0.94
C VAL A 132 -24.89 0.31 -2.14
N ALA A 133 -24.56 1.60 -2.25
CA ALA A 133 -25.00 2.42 -3.38
C ALA A 133 -24.53 1.86 -4.73
N VAL A 134 -23.27 1.39 -4.81
CA VAL A 134 -22.71 0.83 -6.04
C VAL A 134 -23.34 -0.53 -6.38
N MET A 135 -23.48 -1.44 -5.42
CA MET A 135 -24.07 -2.77 -5.65
C MET A 135 -25.49 -2.67 -6.19
N LEU A 136 -26.29 -1.72 -5.68
CA LEU A 136 -27.67 -1.50 -6.12
C LEU A 136 -27.78 -0.59 -7.35
N GLY A 137 -26.68 -0.08 -7.88
CA GLY A 137 -26.68 0.82 -9.04
C GLY A 137 -27.29 2.21 -8.76
N ASN A 138 -27.34 2.64 -7.50
CA ASN A 138 -27.92 3.92 -7.08
C ASN A 138 -26.97 5.09 -7.36
N ARG A 139 -26.94 5.52 -8.63
CA ARG A 139 -25.98 6.49 -9.20
C ARG A 139 -25.96 7.83 -8.49
N ASP A 140 -27.11 8.37 -8.08
CA ASP A 140 -27.16 9.66 -7.41
C ASP A 140 -26.57 9.59 -5.99
N CYS A 141 -26.86 8.51 -5.25
CA CYS A 141 -26.20 8.24 -3.97
C CYS A 141 -24.68 8.05 -4.17
N THR A 142 -24.26 7.32 -5.20
CA THR A 142 -22.83 7.19 -5.54
C THR A 142 -22.19 8.56 -5.78
N ARG A 143 -22.82 9.44 -6.57
CA ARG A 143 -22.30 10.78 -6.86
C ARG A 143 -22.17 11.63 -5.58
N VAL A 144 -23.21 11.62 -4.73
CA VAL A 144 -23.20 12.30 -3.43
C VAL A 144 -22.04 11.82 -2.56
N LEU A 145 -21.91 10.50 -2.39
CA LEU A 145 -20.85 9.92 -1.55
C LEU A 145 -19.45 10.26 -2.07
N LEU A 146 -19.22 10.18 -3.39
CA LEU A 146 -17.92 10.53 -3.97
C LEU A 146 -17.61 12.03 -3.86
N ALA A 147 -18.61 12.90 -3.98
CA ALA A 147 -18.46 14.34 -3.76
C ALA A 147 -18.05 14.65 -2.30
N HIS A 148 -18.58 13.90 -1.33
CA HIS A 148 -18.21 13.98 0.09
C HIS A 148 -16.93 13.18 0.46
N ASN A 149 -16.13 12.78 -0.53
CA ASN A 149 -14.86 12.07 -0.34
C ASN A 149 -14.96 10.67 0.31
N ALA A 150 -16.02 9.90 0.00
CA ALA A 150 -16.14 8.52 0.46
C ALA A 150 -14.88 7.68 0.12
N PRO A 151 -14.40 6.82 1.04
CA PRO A 151 -13.18 6.05 0.82
C PRO A 151 -13.38 4.95 -0.24
N VAL A 152 -12.76 5.11 -1.40
CA VAL A 152 -12.90 4.16 -2.53
C VAL A 152 -11.95 2.96 -2.46
N LYS A 153 -10.95 3.01 -1.57
CA LYS A 153 -9.99 1.92 -1.29
C LYS A 153 -10.48 0.92 -0.24
N SER A 154 -11.55 1.25 0.47
CA SER A 154 -12.11 0.41 1.53
C SER A 154 -12.46 -0.99 0.99
N ARG A 155 -12.28 -2.03 1.81
CA ARG A 155 -12.66 -3.41 1.47
C ARG A 155 -13.74 -3.91 2.43
N ASN A 156 -14.77 -4.55 1.88
CA ASN A 156 -15.80 -5.22 2.66
C ASN A 156 -15.30 -6.53 3.31
N ALA A 157 -16.15 -7.22 4.09
CA ALA A 157 -15.77 -8.49 4.74
C ALA A 157 -15.41 -9.60 3.73
N GLN A 158 -15.87 -9.47 2.49
CA GLN A 158 -15.51 -10.37 1.39
C GLN A 158 -14.22 -9.92 0.66
N GLY A 159 -13.57 -8.85 1.11
CA GLY A 159 -12.31 -8.36 0.55
C GLY A 159 -12.49 -7.63 -0.79
N TRP A 160 -13.70 -7.22 -1.17
CA TRP A 160 -13.97 -6.44 -2.39
C TRP A 160 -14.02 -4.96 -2.08
N SER A 161 -13.52 -4.14 -3.00
CA SER A 161 -13.64 -2.68 -2.93
C SER A 161 -14.88 -2.17 -3.66
N PRO A 162 -15.31 -0.92 -3.46
CA PRO A 162 -16.39 -0.33 -4.24
C PRO A 162 -16.12 -0.36 -5.75
N LEU A 163 -14.86 -0.19 -6.16
CA LEU A 163 -14.47 -0.32 -7.56
C LEU A 163 -14.67 -1.75 -8.09
N ALA A 164 -14.32 -2.77 -7.30
CA ALA A 164 -14.56 -4.16 -7.67
C ALA A 164 -16.06 -4.46 -7.84
N GLU A 165 -16.92 -3.96 -6.96
CA GLU A 165 -18.37 -4.11 -7.10
C GLU A 165 -18.92 -3.33 -8.31
N ALA A 166 -18.36 -2.15 -8.63
CA ALA A 166 -18.75 -1.39 -9.81
C ALA A 166 -18.38 -2.10 -11.12
N VAL A 167 -17.21 -2.76 -11.17
CA VAL A 167 -16.80 -3.58 -12.32
C VAL A 167 -17.72 -4.80 -12.46
N SER A 168 -18.09 -5.43 -11.34
CA SER A 168 -19.10 -6.52 -11.36
C SER A 168 -20.46 -6.05 -11.86
N LEU A 169 -20.90 -4.85 -11.49
CA LEU A 169 -22.13 -4.26 -12.00
C LEU A 169 -22.00 -3.96 -13.51
N GLY A 170 -20.81 -3.50 -13.95
CA GLY A 170 -20.49 -3.24 -15.34
C GLY A 170 -21.00 -1.91 -15.88
N HIS A 171 -21.29 -0.94 -15.00
CA HIS A 171 -21.75 0.39 -15.42
C HIS A 171 -20.57 1.34 -15.62
N ARG A 172 -20.27 1.67 -16.89
CA ARG A 172 -19.04 2.37 -17.31
C ARG A 172 -18.84 3.70 -16.58
N GLN A 173 -19.86 4.56 -16.54
CA GLN A 173 -19.76 5.87 -15.88
C GLN A 173 -19.48 5.78 -14.38
N THR A 174 -20.00 4.74 -13.71
CA THR A 174 -19.75 4.52 -12.27
C THR A 174 -18.32 4.07 -12.05
N ILE A 175 -17.83 3.15 -12.87
CA ILE A 175 -16.43 2.69 -12.85
C ILE A 175 -15.50 3.88 -13.10
N ALA A 176 -15.72 4.66 -14.15
CA ALA A 176 -14.92 5.84 -14.47
C ALA A 176 -14.89 6.87 -13.33
N SER A 177 -16.05 7.11 -12.68
CA SER A 177 -16.13 8.02 -11.53
C SER A 177 -15.31 7.51 -10.34
N LEU A 178 -15.34 6.21 -10.08
CA LEU A 178 -14.56 5.57 -9.02
C LEU A 178 -13.07 5.54 -9.32
N VAL A 179 -12.66 5.26 -10.56
CA VAL A 179 -11.26 5.31 -11.00
C VAL A 179 -10.70 6.72 -10.83
N ARG A 180 -11.43 7.73 -11.33
CA ARG A 180 -11.04 9.14 -11.16
C ARG A 180 -10.89 9.50 -9.68
N LYS A 181 -11.88 9.13 -8.85
CA LYS A 181 -11.82 9.40 -7.41
C LYS A 181 -10.68 8.65 -6.71
N TYR A 182 -10.40 7.42 -7.13
CA TYR A 182 -9.27 6.62 -6.63
C TYR A 182 -7.93 7.29 -6.91
N LYS A 183 -7.71 7.77 -8.14
CA LYS A 183 -6.51 8.52 -8.52
C LYS A 183 -6.35 9.79 -7.68
N LEU A 184 -7.42 10.58 -7.57
CA LEU A 184 -7.45 11.81 -6.76
C LEU A 184 -7.12 11.55 -5.29
N GLN A 185 -7.80 10.58 -4.64
CA GLN A 185 -7.54 10.24 -3.23
C GLN A 185 -6.12 9.70 -3.03
N SER A 186 -5.58 8.94 -3.98
CA SER A 186 -4.21 8.44 -3.91
C SER A 186 -3.18 9.58 -3.94
N ARG A 187 -3.39 10.56 -4.81
CA ARG A 187 -2.55 11.76 -4.91
C ARG A 187 -2.62 12.61 -3.64
N GLU A 188 -3.83 12.91 -3.17
CA GLU A 188 -4.03 13.68 -1.94
C GLU A 188 -3.38 13.00 -0.72
N SER A 189 -3.55 11.68 -0.61
CA SER A 189 -2.90 10.89 0.45
C SER A 189 -1.37 10.88 0.35
N ALA A 190 -0.81 10.95 -0.86
CA ALA A 190 0.63 11.04 -1.06
C ALA A 190 1.16 12.42 -0.62
N GLU A 191 0.48 13.51 -0.97
CA GLU A 191 0.85 14.87 -0.56
C GLU A 191 0.80 15.04 0.97
N ILE A 192 -0.27 14.55 1.61
CA ILE A 192 -0.42 14.62 3.07
C ILE A 192 0.71 13.84 3.78
N ARG A 193 1.16 12.71 3.21
CA ARG A 193 2.23 11.89 3.79
C ARG A 193 3.64 12.43 3.49
N ARG A 194 3.81 13.25 2.46
CA ARG A 194 5.12 13.73 1.99
C ARG A 194 5.98 14.37 3.08
N PRO A 195 5.49 15.28 3.95
CA PRO A 195 6.33 15.88 4.99
C PRO A 195 6.87 14.84 5.99
N ARG A 196 6.04 13.86 6.36
CA ARG A 196 6.44 12.77 7.26
C ARG A 196 7.48 11.87 6.60
N LEU A 197 7.33 11.59 5.30
CA LEU A 197 8.31 10.87 4.51
C LEU A 197 9.66 11.60 4.50
N LEU A 198 9.68 12.90 4.17
CA LEU A 198 10.94 13.66 4.11
C LEU A 198 11.63 13.71 5.47
N LYS A 199 10.87 13.86 6.57
CA LYS A 199 11.40 13.76 7.93
C LYS A 199 12.00 12.39 8.21
N ALA A 200 11.28 11.31 7.88
CA ALA A 200 11.77 9.94 8.02
C ALA A 200 13.05 9.70 7.20
N MET A 201 13.15 10.28 6.00
CA MET A 201 14.36 10.20 5.17
C MET A 201 15.54 10.97 5.76
N GLN A 202 15.31 12.06 6.50
CA GLN A 202 16.37 12.79 7.21
C GLN A 202 16.85 12.03 8.44
N GLU A 203 15.94 11.35 9.16
CA GLU A 203 16.28 10.50 10.32
C GLU A 203 17.02 9.23 9.91
N LEU A 204 16.66 8.67 8.74
CA LEU A 204 17.37 7.56 8.15
C LEU A 204 18.72 8.09 7.66
N GLY A 205 19.83 7.69 8.28
CA GLY A 205 21.18 8.08 7.83
C GLY A 205 21.43 7.72 6.35
N ASP A 206 22.53 8.19 5.77
CA ASP A 206 22.85 7.85 4.38
C ASP A 206 23.34 6.41 4.27
N PHE A 207 22.85 5.69 3.25
CA PHE A 207 23.13 4.27 3.11
C PHE A 207 23.09 3.77 1.67
N TYR A 208 23.77 2.66 1.48
CA TYR A 208 23.63 1.75 0.35
C TYR A 208 22.96 0.46 0.83
N LEU A 209 22.01 -0.05 0.05
CA LEU A 209 21.31 -1.31 0.34
C LEU A 209 21.11 -2.14 -0.92
N GLU A 210 21.44 -3.43 -0.85
CA GLU A 210 21.06 -4.40 -1.88
C GLU A 210 19.95 -5.33 -1.40
N VAL A 211 18.81 -5.28 -2.10
CA VAL A 211 17.67 -6.15 -1.88
C VAL A 211 17.51 -7.07 -3.08
N HIS A 212 17.69 -8.36 -2.88
CA HIS A 212 17.52 -9.36 -3.91
C HIS A 212 16.21 -10.13 -3.76
N TRP A 213 15.50 -10.27 -4.88
CA TRP A 213 14.24 -10.95 -5.02
C TRP A 213 14.41 -12.18 -5.91
N ASP A 214 14.11 -13.36 -5.37
CA ASP A 214 14.08 -14.61 -6.13
C ASP A 214 12.65 -15.17 -6.15
N PHE A 215 12.04 -15.23 -7.33
CA PHE A 215 10.66 -15.71 -7.47
C PHE A 215 10.65 -17.20 -7.82
N GLN A 216 9.89 -17.99 -7.06
CA GLN A 216 9.81 -19.43 -7.20
C GLN A 216 8.36 -19.91 -7.37
N SER A 217 8.17 -20.96 -8.17
CA SER A 217 6.87 -21.61 -8.34
C SER A 217 6.95 -23.10 -8.07
N TRP A 218 5.91 -23.64 -7.43
CA TRP A 218 5.70 -25.09 -7.29
C TRP A 218 5.24 -25.74 -8.60
N VAL A 219 4.79 -24.94 -9.58
CA VAL A 219 4.37 -25.45 -10.89
C VAL A 219 5.63 -25.79 -11.70
N PRO A 220 5.80 -27.04 -12.17
CA PRO A 220 6.95 -27.43 -12.98
C PRO A 220 7.12 -26.51 -14.19
N LEU A 221 8.37 -26.22 -14.56
CA LEU A 221 8.80 -25.33 -15.68
C LEU A 221 8.50 -23.83 -15.49
N VAL A 222 7.51 -23.43 -14.69
CA VAL A 222 7.23 -22.01 -14.40
C VAL A 222 8.39 -21.37 -13.64
N SER A 223 9.05 -22.11 -12.75
CA SER A 223 10.22 -21.62 -12.00
C SER A 223 11.40 -21.18 -12.87
N ARG A 224 11.55 -21.75 -14.08
CA ARG A 224 12.62 -21.35 -15.02
C ARG A 224 12.36 -20.00 -15.70
N MET A 225 11.11 -19.54 -15.68
CA MET A 225 10.66 -18.32 -16.35
C MET A 225 10.43 -17.17 -15.37
N LEU A 226 10.45 -17.44 -14.06
CA LEU A 226 10.27 -16.42 -13.05
C LEU A 226 11.52 -15.52 -12.98
N PRO A 227 11.34 -14.19 -12.87
CA PRO A 227 12.46 -13.29 -12.76
C PRO A 227 13.18 -13.49 -11.42
N SER A 228 14.46 -13.16 -11.40
CA SER A 228 15.13 -12.72 -10.19
C SER A 228 15.57 -11.30 -10.42
N ASP A 229 15.56 -10.49 -9.37
CA ASP A 229 15.95 -9.09 -9.43
C ASP A 229 16.86 -8.73 -8.27
N THR A 230 17.79 -7.82 -8.51
CA THR A 230 18.62 -7.22 -7.46
C THR A 230 18.40 -5.72 -7.53
N CYS A 231 17.62 -5.23 -6.57
CA CYS A 231 17.34 -3.83 -6.37
C CYS A 231 18.48 -3.21 -5.54
N LYS A 232 19.14 -2.19 -6.09
CA LYS A 232 20.19 -1.42 -5.40
C LYS A 232 19.63 -0.07 -5.02
N VAL A 233 19.67 0.26 -3.74
CA VAL A 233 19.14 1.52 -3.22
C VAL A 233 20.30 2.35 -2.68
N TYR A 234 20.39 3.56 -3.20
CA TYR A 234 21.31 4.59 -2.75
C TYR A 234 20.47 5.71 -2.13
N LYS A 235 20.84 6.15 -0.94
CA LYS A 235 20.14 7.21 -0.23
C LYS A 235 21.12 8.28 0.23
N HIS A 236 20.82 9.53 -0.09
CA HIS A 236 21.59 10.69 0.36
C HIS A 236 20.65 11.85 0.71
N GLY A 237 20.67 12.31 1.96
CA GLY A 237 19.77 13.36 2.43
C GLY A 237 18.29 12.99 2.24
N SER A 238 17.55 13.75 1.44
CA SER A 238 16.17 13.41 1.05
C SER A 238 16.04 12.86 -0.37
N ASN A 239 17.16 12.44 -0.99
CA ASN A 239 17.20 11.89 -2.33
C ASN A 239 17.43 10.38 -2.29
N ILE A 240 16.76 9.66 -3.18
CA ILE A 240 16.94 8.21 -3.34
C ILE A 240 17.15 7.90 -4.81
N ARG A 241 18.11 7.03 -5.08
CA ARG A 241 18.23 6.33 -6.36
C ARG A 241 17.99 4.86 -6.12
N MET A 242 17.21 4.25 -7.01
CA MET A 242 16.94 2.83 -7.01
C MET A 242 17.25 2.26 -8.39
N ASP A 243 18.23 1.36 -8.47
CA ASP A 243 18.54 0.62 -9.70
C ASP A 243 17.89 -0.77 -9.62
N THR A 244 17.18 -1.17 -10.67
CA THR A 244 16.46 -2.47 -10.74
C THR A 244 16.50 -3.02 -12.16
N THR A 245 16.45 -4.35 -12.26
CA THR A 245 16.34 -5.04 -13.55
C THR A 245 14.89 -5.40 -13.91
N LEU A 246 13.93 -5.19 -12.99
CA LEU A 246 12.55 -5.62 -13.12
C LEU A 246 11.61 -4.41 -13.15
N ILE A 247 10.98 -4.18 -14.31
CA ILE A 247 10.15 -2.99 -14.57
C ILE A 247 8.77 -3.11 -13.91
N ASP A 248 8.08 -4.25 -14.09
CA ASP A 248 6.80 -4.55 -13.44
C ASP A 248 6.65 -6.06 -13.21
N PHE A 249 5.85 -6.41 -12.20
CA PHE A 249 5.45 -7.77 -11.87
C PHE A 249 3.92 -7.93 -11.80
N SER A 250 3.16 -6.99 -12.36
CA SER A 250 1.71 -7.07 -12.35
C SER A 250 1.18 -8.03 -13.42
N ASP A 251 0.15 -8.79 -13.05
CA ASP A 251 -0.51 -9.78 -13.91
C ASP A 251 0.40 -10.83 -14.56
N MET A 252 1.48 -11.21 -13.87
CA MET A 252 2.44 -12.21 -14.34
C MET A 252 3.11 -11.83 -15.68
N LYS A 253 3.10 -10.55 -16.05
CA LYS A 253 3.93 -10.00 -17.11
C LYS A 253 5.21 -9.48 -16.47
N TRP A 254 6.36 -9.97 -16.93
CA TRP A 254 7.66 -9.47 -16.50
C TRP A 254 8.35 -8.80 -17.69
N GLN A 255 8.75 -7.56 -17.49
CA GLN A 255 9.64 -6.87 -18.41
C GLN A 255 10.97 -6.66 -17.68
N ARG A 256 12.06 -7.03 -18.36
CA ARG A 256 13.42 -6.79 -17.88
C ARG A 256 13.98 -5.58 -18.59
N GLY A 257 14.66 -4.72 -17.85
CA GLY A 257 15.38 -3.57 -18.39
C GLY A 257 16.36 -3.04 -17.35
N ASP A 258 17.38 -2.31 -17.79
CA ASP A 258 18.31 -1.64 -16.88
C ASP A 258 17.72 -0.27 -16.52
N LEU A 259 16.98 -0.22 -15.40
CA LEU A 259 16.27 0.97 -14.97
C LEU A 259 16.88 1.60 -13.73
N SER A 260 16.92 2.93 -13.72
CA SER A 260 17.23 3.74 -12.55
C SER A 260 16.06 4.66 -12.23
N ILE A 261 15.59 4.63 -10.99
CA ILE A 261 14.54 5.54 -10.50
C ILE A 261 15.17 6.54 -9.56
N LEU A 262 14.93 7.80 -9.83
CA LEU A 262 15.40 8.93 -9.04
C LEU A 262 14.20 9.55 -8.32
N PHE A 263 14.32 9.64 -7.00
CA PHE A 263 13.43 10.40 -6.15
C PHE A 263 14.14 11.65 -5.62
N GLY A 264 13.60 12.83 -5.95
CA GLY A 264 14.09 14.13 -5.48
C GLY A 264 13.24 14.68 -4.34
N GLY A 265 13.72 14.60 -3.10
CA GLY A 265 12.94 15.03 -1.92
C GLY A 265 12.64 16.54 -1.86
N GLU A 266 13.53 17.36 -2.41
CA GLU A 266 13.39 18.82 -2.42
C GLU A 266 12.63 19.35 -3.64
N THR A 267 12.34 18.48 -4.62
CA THR A 267 11.60 18.85 -5.82
C THR A 267 10.08 18.88 -5.55
N THR A 268 9.32 19.56 -6.41
CA THR A 268 7.85 19.54 -6.33
C THR A 268 7.31 18.13 -6.57
N SER A 269 6.22 17.75 -5.89
CA SER A 269 5.66 16.39 -5.96
C SER A 269 5.36 15.88 -7.38
N SER A 270 5.04 16.78 -8.33
CA SER A 270 4.81 16.47 -9.75
C SER A 270 6.07 16.15 -10.56
N GLN A 271 7.26 16.38 -10.01
CA GLN A 271 8.55 16.12 -10.63
C GLN A 271 9.47 15.29 -9.75
N ALA A 272 8.95 14.81 -8.61
CA ALA A 272 9.73 14.09 -7.62
C ALA A 272 10.23 12.74 -8.09
N PHE A 273 9.65 12.18 -9.16
CA PHE A 273 10.00 10.86 -9.69
C PHE A 273 10.47 10.97 -11.14
N THR A 274 11.65 10.44 -11.40
CA THR A 274 12.20 10.30 -12.76
C THR A 274 12.65 8.86 -12.95
N VAL A 275 12.21 8.23 -14.04
CA VAL A 275 12.59 6.87 -14.42
C VAL A 275 13.51 6.94 -15.62
N LEU A 276 14.65 6.26 -15.55
CA LEU A 276 15.66 6.23 -16.59
C LEU A 276 15.72 4.82 -17.18
N ASP A 277 15.70 4.73 -18.50
CA ASP A 277 16.13 3.56 -19.24
C ASP A 277 17.60 3.73 -19.62
N ASN A 278 18.48 2.99 -18.95
CA ASN A 278 19.93 3.06 -19.17
C ASN A 278 20.35 2.42 -20.49
N SER A 279 19.56 1.45 -21.00
CA SER A 279 19.84 0.79 -22.28
C SER A 279 19.57 1.72 -23.45
N SER A 280 18.46 2.45 -23.39
CA SER A 280 18.05 3.39 -24.44
C SER A 280 18.63 4.80 -24.24
N ARG A 281 19.17 5.10 -23.05
CA ARG A 281 19.58 6.45 -22.61
C ARG A 281 18.42 7.46 -22.70
N VAL A 282 17.26 7.03 -22.25
CA VAL A 282 16.02 7.82 -22.25
C VAL A 282 15.55 7.98 -20.81
N TYR A 283 14.87 9.08 -20.51
CA TYR A 283 14.22 9.25 -19.21
C TYR A 283 12.80 9.77 -19.34
N GLN A 284 11.95 9.43 -18.39
CA GLN A 284 10.58 9.93 -18.25
C GLN A 284 10.41 10.52 -16.85
N ARG A 285 9.88 11.73 -16.76
CA ARG A 285 9.41 12.30 -15.49
C ARG A 285 7.98 11.86 -15.27
N ILE A 286 7.70 11.20 -14.14
CA ILE A 286 6.35 10.75 -13.83
C ILE A 286 5.50 11.98 -13.49
N GLN A 287 4.69 12.40 -14.44
CA GLN A 287 3.69 13.44 -14.26
C GLN A 287 2.33 12.77 -14.16
N TYR A 288 1.61 12.99 -13.06
CA TYR A 288 0.19 12.64 -12.98
C TYR A 288 -0.60 13.55 -13.93
N LYS A 289 -0.74 13.17 -15.19
CA LYS A 289 -1.66 13.84 -16.12
C LYS A 289 -3.06 13.28 -15.87
N ASP A 290 -3.99 14.16 -15.47
CA ASP A 290 -5.42 13.87 -15.38
C ASP A 290 -6.05 13.82 -16.79
N ALA A 291 -5.52 13.00 -17.71
CA ALA A 291 -6.15 12.86 -19.01
C ALA A 291 -7.41 11.98 -18.86
N GLU A 292 -8.55 12.49 -19.30
CA GLU A 292 -9.80 11.70 -19.36
C GLU A 292 -9.62 10.44 -20.21
N VAL A 293 -8.71 10.48 -21.20
CA VAL A 293 -8.35 9.35 -22.07
C VAL A 293 -7.79 8.19 -21.26
N ASP A 294 -6.83 8.41 -20.35
CA ASP A 294 -6.23 7.37 -19.51
C ASP A 294 -7.27 6.71 -18.60
N THR A 295 -8.30 7.46 -18.19
CA THR A 295 -9.39 6.92 -17.38
C THR A 295 -10.29 6.00 -18.19
N GLU A 296 -10.56 6.32 -19.46
CA GLU A 296 -11.42 5.50 -20.32
C GLU A 296 -10.75 4.19 -20.71
N GLU A 297 -9.44 4.18 -20.99
CA GLU A 297 -8.66 2.98 -21.28
C GLU A 297 -8.55 2.05 -20.06
N GLU A 298 -8.32 2.62 -18.87
CA GLU A 298 -8.28 1.85 -17.63
C GLU A 298 -9.65 1.20 -17.34
N VAL A 299 -10.75 1.89 -17.62
CA VAL A 299 -12.10 1.32 -17.51
C VAL A 299 -12.28 0.14 -18.46
N ASP A 300 -11.82 0.23 -19.71
CA ASP A 300 -11.90 -0.88 -20.67
C ASP A 300 -11.06 -2.08 -20.22
N ALA A 301 -9.87 -1.83 -19.67
CA ALA A 301 -9.03 -2.87 -19.10
C ALA A 301 -9.69 -3.56 -17.90
N LEU A 302 -10.31 -2.80 -16.99
CA LEU A 302 -11.02 -3.34 -15.84
C LEU A 302 -12.24 -4.19 -16.24
N MET A 303 -12.99 -3.75 -17.25
CA MET A 303 -14.18 -4.47 -17.73
C MET A 303 -13.86 -5.74 -18.53
N SER A 304 -12.60 -5.94 -18.95
CA SER A 304 -12.16 -7.11 -19.71
C SER A 304 -11.30 -8.10 -18.91
N ARG A 305 -10.81 -7.69 -17.73
CA ARG A 305 -9.99 -8.51 -16.83
C ARG A 305 -10.82 -9.14 -15.72
N ASP A 306 -10.30 -10.23 -15.16
CA ASP A 306 -10.88 -10.83 -13.97
C ASP A 306 -10.77 -9.89 -12.76
N ILE A 307 -11.82 -9.83 -11.93
CA ILE A 307 -11.74 -9.11 -10.66
C ILE A 307 -11.04 -10.04 -9.66
N VAL A 308 -9.91 -9.61 -9.11
CA VAL A 308 -9.09 -10.43 -8.21
C VAL A 308 -8.94 -9.74 -6.85
N SER A 309 -9.16 -10.51 -5.79
CA SER A 309 -8.83 -10.12 -4.43
C SER A 309 -7.89 -11.16 -3.83
N ILE A 310 -6.79 -10.71 -3.25
CA ILE A 310 -5.79 -11.55 -2.59
C ILE A 310 -5.60 -10.99 -1.19
N THR A 311 -5.82 -11.83 -0.18
CA THR A 311 -5.63 -11.47 1.21
C THR A 311 -4.79 -12.54 1.92
N MET A 312 -3.87 -12.10 2.77
CA MET A 312 -3.12 -12.97 3.66
C MET A 312 -3.84 -13.06 4.99
N SER A 313 -4.22 -14.26 5.43
CA SER A 313 -4.78 -14.44 6.76
C SER A 313 -3.67 -14.59 7.79
N THR A 314 -3.69 -13.74 8.82
CA THR A 314 -2.70 -13.71 9.91
C THR A 314 -3.19 -14.32 11.22
N LYS A 315 -4.45 -14.77 11.29
CA LYS A 315 -5.14 -15.13 12.53
C LYS A 315 -4.46 -16.22 13.36
N ASN A 316 -3.76 -17.15 12.70
CA ASN A 316 -3.18 -18.33 13.33
C ASN A 316 -1.67 -18.48 13.01
N ILE A 317 -0.96 -17.38 12.77
CA ILE A 317 0.48 -17.45 12.47
C ILE A 317 1.25 -17.84 13.74
N SER A 318 2.12 -18.83 13.61
CA SER A 318 3.08 -19.22 14.64
C SER A 318 4.51 -19.27 14.09
N PHE A 319 5.46 -18.90 14.94
CA PHE A 319 6.88 -18.90 14.62
C PHE A 319 7.60 -19.94 15.47
N HIS A 320 8.39 -20.78 14.81
CA HIS A 320 9.17 -21.82 15.46
C HIS A 320 10.63 -21.66 15.07
N ARG A 321 11.52 -21.49 16.06
CA ARG A 321 12.97 -21.48 15.81
C ARG A 321 13.37 -22.81 15.16
N ALA A 322 14.07 -22.73 14.04
CA ALA A 322 14.63 -23.92 13.39
C ALA A 322 15.81 -24.43 14.22
N HIS A 323 15.97 -25.74 14.34
CA HIS A 323 17.06 -26.37 15.09
C HIS A 323 17.85 -27.31 14.17
N SER A 324 19.13 -27.48 14.48
CA SER A 324 20.03 -28.43 13.80
C SER A 324 20.60 -29.44 14.81
N GLY A 325 20.69 -30.71 14.41
CA GLY A 325 21.34 -31.79 15.17
C GLY A 325 20.38 -32.80 15.80
N TRP A 326 20.77 -34.08 15.82
CA TRP A 326 19.98 -35.18 16.40
C TRP A 326 20.24 -35.42 17.89
N LEU A 327 21.37 -34.93 18.44
CA LEU A 327 21.75 -35.11 19.85
C LEU A 327 21.96 -33.81 20.65
N PHE A 328 22.24 -32.68 20.00
CA PHE A 328 22.34 -31.36 20.64
C PHE A 328 21.60 -30.35 19.79
N SER A 329 20.39 -29.98 20.23
CA SER A 329 19.53 -29.04 19.52
C SER A 329 20.10 -27.62 19.62
N LYS A 330 20.89 -27.21 18.62
CA LYS A 330 21.36 -25.82 18.48
C LYS A 330 20.44 -25.08 17.51
N GLY A 331 20.09 -23.84 17.84
CA GLY A 331 19.33 -22.97 16.93
C GLY A 331 20.04 -22.85 15.58
N LYS A 332 19.30 -23.05 14.49
CA LYS A 332 19.80 -22.94 13.13
C LYS A 332 19.92 -21.46 12.77
N THR A 333 21.07 -21.08 12.23
CA THR A 333 21.32 -19.74 11.70
C THR A 333 21.50 -19.81 10.18
N GLU A 334 21.28 -18.68 9.52
CA GLU A 334 21.50 -18.51 8.09
C GLU A 334 22.31 -17.24 7.86
N ARG A 335 23.34 -17.31 7.01
CA ARG A 335 24.15 -16.16 6.61
C ARG A 335 23.63 -15.60 5.29
N VAL A 336 23.37 -14.30 5.25
CA VAL A 336 22.94 -13.54 4.07
C VAL A 336 23.88 -12.36 3.91
N GLY A 337 24.77 -12.44 2.93
CA GLY A 337 25.91 -11.52 2.83
C GLY A 337 26.74 -11.51 4.11
N ASP A 338 26.91 -10.34 4.70
CA ASP A 338 27.67 -10.15 5.95
C ASP A 338 26.83 -10.37 7.21
N PHE A 339 25.52 -10.53 7.08
CA PHE A 339 24.60 -10.66 8.20
C PHE A 339 24.34 -12.13 8.55
N VAL A 340 24.27 -12.43 9.83
CA VAL A 340 23.87 -13.75 10.34
C VAL A 340 22.53 -13.59 11.04
N GLY A 341 21.53 -14.31 10.52
CA GLY A 341 20.18 -14.32 11.06
C GLY A 341 19.85 -15.65 11.73
N GLU A 342 19.03 -15.58 12.78
CA GLU A 342 18.42 -16.74 13.40
C GLU A 342 17.24 -17.21 12.56
N LEU A 343 17.20 -18.49 12.19
CA LEU A 343 16.20 -19.01 11.26
C LEU A 343 14.94 -19.45 12.01
N PHE A 344 13.79 -18.95 11.56
CA PHE A 344 12.47 -19.32 12.04
C PHE A 344 11.64 -19.92 10.89
N SER A 345 10.89 -20.98 11.20
CA SER A 345 9.82 -21.50 10.36
C SER A 345 8.51 -20.84 10.74
N ILE A 346 7.76 -20.43 9.73
CA ILE A 346 6.45 -19.81 9.87
C ILE A 346 5.38 -20.83 9.46
N SER A 347 4.43 -21.07 10.36
CA SER A 347 3.24 -21.90 10.12
C SER A 347 1.97 -21.08 10.28
N GLY A 348 0.88 -21.56 9.66
CA GLY A 348 -0.43 -20.91 9.74
C GLY A 348 -0.67 -19.78 8.73
N LEU A 349 0.31 -19.46 7.88
CA LEU A 349 0.10 -18.55 6.75
C LEU A 349 -0.88 -19.16 5.75
N CYS A 350 -1.98 -18.46 5.49
CA CYS A 350 -2.99 -18.86 4.51
C CYS A 350 -3.31 -17.71 3.57
N LEU A 351 -2.96 -17.88 2.30
CA LEU A 351 -3.33 -16.95 1.23
C LEU A 351 -4.73 -17.31 0.74
N VAL A 352 -5.66 -16.37 0.84
CA VAL A 352 -7.00 -16.48 0.28
C VAL A 352 -7.05 -15.65 -1.00
N SER A 353 -7.22 -16.33 -2.13
CA SER A 353 -7.41 -15.70 -3.43
C SER A 353 -8.85 -15.89 -3.87
N ARG A 354 -9.52 -14.80 -4.24
CA ARG A 354 -10.87 -14.76 -4.78
C ARG A 354 -10.83 -14.18 -6.18
N LYS A 355 -11.54 -14.81 -7.10
CA LYS A 355 -11.60 -14.42 -8.51
C LYS A 355 -13.05 -14.38 -8.98
N ARG A 356 -13.53 -13.21 -9.43
CA ARG A 356 -14.89 -12.96 -9.94
C ARG A 356 -14.86 -12.66 -11.44
N ARG A 357 -15.89 -13.13 -12.15
CA ARG A 357 -15.93 -13.23 -13.63
C ARG A 357 -17.31 -12.99 -14.25
N GLU A 358 -18.31 -12.67 -13.44
CA GLU A 358 -19.70 -12.48 -13.86
C GLU A 358 -19.92 -11.31 -14.83
N HIS A 359 -18.96 -10.38 -14.91
CA HIS A 359 -18.98 -9.25 -15.85
C HIS A 359 -18.31 -9.56 -17.20
N LEU A 360 -17.64 -10.71 -17.30
CA LEU A 360 -16.88 -11.10 -18.49
C LEU A 360 -17.74 -11.89 -19.48
N THR A 361 -17.53 -11.65 -20.77
CA THR A 361 -18.09 -12.51 -21.82
C THR A 361 -17.30 -13.81 -21.91
N GLU A 362 -17.87 -14.83 -22.56
CA GLU A 362 -17.15 -16.09 -22.81
C GLU A 362 -15.84 -15.86 -23.56
N SER A 363 -15.83 -14.90 -24.51
CA SER A 363 -14.64 -14.52 -25.26
C SER A 363 -13.55 -13.91 -24.38
N ASP A 364 -13.93 -13.06 -23.41
CA ASP A 364 -12.99 -12.49 -22.44
C ASP A 364 -12.43 -13.58 -21.51
N VAL A 365 -13.29 -14.50 -21.05
CA VAL A 365 -12.85 -15.62 -20.21
C VAL A 365 -11.86 -16.52 -20.97
N GLN A 366 -12.11 -16.80 -22.25
CA GLN A 366 -11.21 -17.56 -23.10
C GLN A 366 -9.88 -16.83 -23.32
N ARG A 367 -9.92 -15.52 -23.60
CA ARG A 367 -8.73 -14.67 -23.76
C ARG A 367 -7.89 -14.63 -22.48
N ASN A 368 -8.54 -14.42 -21.33
CA ASN A 368 -7.87 -14.37 -20.02
C ASN A 368 -7.27 -15.73 -19.64
N LYS A 369 -7.91 -16.84 -20.03
CA LYS A 369 -7.33 -18.20 -19.89
C LYS A 369 -6.12 -18.38 -20.81
N ALA A 370 -6.24 -18.05 -22.09
CA ALA A 370 -5.16 -18.18 -23.07
C ALA A 370 -3.93 -17.36 -22.70
N LEU A 371 -4.13 -16.13 -22.21
CA LEU A 371 -3.05 -15.28 -21.69
C LEU A 371 -2.34 -15.92 -20.50
N LEU A 372 -3.09 -16.52 -19.57
CA LEU A 372 -2.52 -17.19 -18.41
C LEU A 372 -1.79 -18.49 -18.79
N ASP A 373 -2.27 -19.20 -19.82
CA ASP A 373 -1.64 -20.43 -20.32
C ASP A 373 -0.40 -20.14 -21.18
N SER A 374 -0.37 -19.07 -21.99
CA SER A 374 0.85 -18.65 -22.71
C SER A 374 1.96 -18.25 -21.73
N LEU A 375 1.61 -17.55 -20.65
CA LEU A 375 2.54 -17.19 -19.58
C LEU A 375 3.08 -18.42 -18.84
N ARG A 376 2.26 -19.46 -18.64
CA ARG A 376 2.72 -20.73 -18.04
C ARG A 376 3.68 -21.50 -18.95
N GLN A 377 3.57 -21.33 -20.26
CA GLN A 377 4.38 -22.02 -21.26
C GLN A 377 5.63 -21.22 -21.68
N GLY A 378 5.84 -20.03 -21.12
CA GLY A 378 6.99 -19.17 -21.42
C GLY A 378 6.95 -18.52 -22.80
N GLY A 379 5.78 -18.50 -23.45
CA GLY A 379 5.59 -17.79 -24.72
C GLY A 379 5.35 -16.30 -24.47
N ALA A 380 5.82 -15.44 -25.40
CA ALA A 380 5.35 -14.06 -25.45
C ALA A 380 3.81 -14.07 -25.51
N PRO A 381 3.12 -13.22 -24.73
CA PRO A 381 1.68 -13.15 -24.83
C PRO A 381 1.30 -12.89 -26.29
N PRO A 382 0.30 -13.58 -26.86
CA PRO A 382 -0.19 -13.22 -28.19
C PRO A 382 -0.47 -11.72 -28.17
N HIS A 383 -0.05 -10.99 -29.22
CA HIS A 383 -0.40 -9.58 -29.38
C HIS A 383 -1.89 -9.44 -29.01
N PRO A 384 -2.24 -8.61 -28.01
CA PRO A 384 -3.64 -8.44 -27.69
C PRO A 384 -4.31 -7.98 -28.99
N PRO A 385 -5.32 -8.69 -29.52
CA PRO A 385 -6.15 -8.09 -30.54
C PRO A 385 -6.62 -6.76 -29.96
N ALA A 386 -6.58 -5.69 -30.77
CA ALA A 386 -6.94 -4.35 -30.35
C ALA A 386 -8.13 -4.41 -29.38
N LEU A 387 -7.97 -3.84 -28.17
CA LEU A 387 -9.09 -3.71 -27.25
C LEU A 387 -10.25 -3.13 -28.08
N PRO A 388 -11.44 -3.75 -28.08
CA PRO A 388 -12.54 -3.25 -28.88
C PRO A 388 -12.75 -1.76 -28.57
N SER A 389 -13.04 -0.98 -29.61
CA SER A 389 -13.52 0.39 -29.50
C SER A 389 -14.46 0.52 -28.31
N LYS A 390 -14.07 1.34 -27.32
CA LYS A 390 -14.80 1.72 -26.10
C LYS A 390 -15.89 0.74 -25.67
N ARG A 391 -15.64 -0.05 -24.64
CA ARG A 391 -16.59 -1.07 -24.18
C ARG A 391 -17.86 -0.43 -23.59
N ASP A 392 -19.01 -0.88 -24.06
CA ASP A 392 -20.31 -0.46 -23.55
C ASP A 392 -20.59 -0.99 -22.14
N SER A 393 -21.52 -0.32 -21.45
CA SER A 393 -22.01 -0.79 -20.16
C SER A 393 -22.75 -2.13 -20.31
N LEU A 394 -22.59 -3.01 -19.32
CA LEU A 394 -23.36 -4.25 -19.28
C LEU A 394 -24.84 -3.96 -19.02
N ALA A 395 -25.73 -4.78 -19.58
CA ALA A 395 -27.17 -4.68 -19.34
C ALA A 395 -27.47 -4.77 -17.83
N PRO A 396 -28.24 -3.85 -17.23
CA PRO A 396 -28.40 -3.78 -15.78
C PRO A 396 -28.92 -5.10 -15.17
N PRO A 397 -28.50 -5.46 -13.94
CA PRO A 397 -29.06 -6.61 -13.25
C PRO A 397 -30.57 -6.44 -13.02
N PRO A 398 -31.32 -7.54 -12.82
CA PRO A 398 -32.70 -7.46 -12.37
C PRO A 398 -32.81 -6.66 -11.07
N SER A 399 -33.95 -5.99 -10.87
CA SER A 399 -34.20 -5.20 -9.67
C SER A 399 -34.03 -6.03 -8.40
N CYS A 400 -33.29 -5.51 -7.42
CA CYS A 400 -33.09 -6.16 -6.14
C CYS A 400 -34.45 -6.39 -5.43
N THR A 401 -34.74 -7.65 -5.07
CA THR A 401 -35.96 -8.02 -4.34
C THR A 401 -35.76 -8.07 -2.83
N VAL A 402 -34.50 -7.99 -2.37
CA VAL A 402 -34.11 -8.04 -0.96
C VAL A 402 -34.59 -6.76 -0.26
N GLN A 403 -35.24 -6.91 0.89
CA GLN A 403 -35.59 -5.76 1.74
C GLN A 403 -34.42 -5.36 2.65
N TRP A 404 -34.42 -4.13 3.13
CA TRP A 404 -33.35 -3.62 3.99
C TRP A 404 -33.20 -4.46 5.26
N GLU A 405 -34.33 -4.87 5.85
CA GLU A 405 -34.39 -5.66 7.08
C GLU A 405 -33.74 -7.04 6.88
N ASP A 406 -34.00 -7.69 5.74
CA ASP A 406 -33.40 -8.98 5.40
C ASP A 406 -31.90 -8.85 5.15
N TYR A 407 -31.49 -7.75 4.49
CA TYR A 407 -30.09 -7.45 4.25
C TYR A 407 -29.33 -7.29 5.56
N ILE A 408 -29.77 -6.38 6.43
CA ILE A 408 -29.02 -6.01 7.63
C ILE A 408 -29.04 -7.11 8.72
N ALA A 409 -30.07 -7.96 8.71
CA ALA A 409 -30.20 -9.09 9.64
C ALA A 409 -29.48 -10.37 9.17
N ALA A 410 -28.95 -10.39 7.94
CA ALA A 410 -28.23 -11.55 7.43
C ALA A 410 -26.96 -11.84 8.23
N GLU A 411 -26.46 -13.08 8.11
CA GLU A 411 -25.25 -13.52 8.82
C GLU A 411 -24.08 -12.56 8.53
N PRO A 412 -23.37 -12.06 9.57
CA PRO A 412 -22.28 -11.11 9.39
C PRO A 412 -21.25 -11.58 8.36
N GLY A 413 -20.89 -10.69 7.43
CA GLY A 413 -20.00 -11.01 6.30
C GLY A 413 -20.59 -11.89 5.18
N ARG A 414 -21.84 -12.33 5.30
CA ARG A 414 -22.57 -13.09 4.27
C ARG A 414 -23.87 -12.38 3.87
N PRO A 415 -23.77 -11.21 3.22
CA PRO A 415 -24.96 -10.48 2.77
C PRO A 415 -25.72 -11.28 1.71
N PRO A 416 -27.04 -11.09 1.59
CA PRO A 416 -27.79 -11.54 0.42
C PRO A 416 -27.29 -10.84 -0.84
N VAL A 417 -27.55 -11.46 -2.00
CA VAL A 417 -27.09 -10.92 -3.28
C VAL A 417 -27.93 -9.71 -3.67
N LEU A 418 -27.34 -8.52 -3.64
CA LEU A 418 -28.00 -7.25 -4.01
C LEU A 418 -27.91 -6.90 -5.51
N ALA A 419 -26.97 -7.51 -6.23
CA ALA A 419 -26.61 -7.16 -7.60
C ALA A 419 -26.63 -8.40 -8.51
N ARG A 420 -25.73 -8.44 -9.51
CA ARG A 420 -25.47 -9.67 -10.28
C ARG A 420 -24.98 -10.78 -9.33
N ARG A 421 -25.46 -12.00 -9.56
CA ARG A 421 -24.96 -13.17 -8.83
C ARG A 421 -23.48 -13.38 -9.16
N PRO A 422 -22.58 -13.35 -8.16
CA PRO A 422 -21.15 -13.43 -8.42
C PRO A 422 -20.75 -14.83 -8.88
N ILE A 423 -19.91 -14.91 -9.90
CA ILE A 423 -19.24 -16.16 -10.32
C ILE A 423 -17.85 -16.15 -9.69
N CYS A 424 -17.82 -16.44 -8.38
CA CYS A 424 -16.61 -16.38 -7.58
C CYS A 424 -15.95 -17.76 -7.47
N LYS A 425 -14.64 -17.82 -7.78
CA LYS A 425 -13.77 -18.94 -7.40
C LYS A 425 -12.88 -18.49 -6.25
N GLU A 426 -13.04 -19.12 -5.10
CA GLU A 426 -12.13 -18.97 -3.96
C GLU A 426 -11.08 -20.08 -3.98
N THR A 427 -9.84 -19.75 -3.62
CA THR A 427 -8.75 -20.71 -3.45
C THR A 427 -7.98 -20.31 -2.21
N LYS A 428 -7.85 -21.25 -1.27
CA LYS A 428 -7.04 -21.09 -0.06
C LYS A 428 -5.79 -21.92 -0.19
N LYS A 429 -4.64 -21.34 0.08
CA LYS A 429 -3.38 -22.07 0.08
C LYS A 429 -2.59 -21.76 1.34
N HIS A 430 -2.22 -22.83 2.03
CA HIS A 430 -1.34 -22.74 3.18
C HIS A 430 0.11 -22.72 2.72
N PHE A 431 0.90 -21.84 3.31
CA PHE A 431 2.32 -21.71 3.01
C PHE A 431 3.12 -22.02 4.26
N ARG A 432 4.18 -22.81 4.08
CA ARG A 432 5.28 -22.87 5.03
C ARG A 432 6.34 -21.92 4.50
N ALA A 433 6.69 -20.93 5.30
CA ALA A 433 7.69 -19.93 4.95
C ALA A 433 8.83 -19.97 5.97
N THR A 434 9.98 -19.43 5.60
CA THR A 434 11.07 -19.20 6.55
C THR A 434 11.41 -17.72 6.61
N VAL A 435 11.92 -17.32 7.77
CA VAL A 435 12.47 -15.97 7.98
C VAL A 435 13.76 -16.08 8.79
N ALA A 436 14.79 -15.36 8.36
CA ALA A 436 16.05 -15.22 9.10
C ALA A 436 16.11 -13.84 9.73
N MET A 437 16.12 -13.76 11.06
CA MET A 437 16.09 -12.50 11.81
C MET A 437 17.49 -12.16 12.36
N CYS A 438 18.00 -10.99 12.02
CA CYS A 438 19.26 -10.44 12.52
C CYS A 438 18.97 -9.40 13.61
N PRO A 439 19.34 -9.63 14.88
CA PRO A 439 19.07 -8.69 15.97
C PRO A 439 19.76 -7.33 15.80
N ASP A 440 20.99 -7.34 15.27
CA ASP A 440 21.90 -6.18 15.29
C ASP A 440 22.00 -5.48 13.93
N PHE A 441 20.93 -5.49 13.13
CA PHE A 441 20.94 -4.81 11.84
C PHE A 441 20.93 -3.28 12.02
N PRO A 442 21.66 -2.50 11.21
CA PRO A 442 21.93 -1.10 11.51
C PRO A 442 20.73 -0.13 11.38
N VAL A 443 19.64 -0.56 10.75
CA VAL A 443 18.46 0.29 10.48
C VAL A 443 17.16 -0.38 10.90
N ASN A 444 16.19 0.44 11.28
CA ASN A 444 14.85 -0.02 11.57
C ASN A 444 14.11 -0.37 10.27
N LEU A 445 13.65 -1.62 10.17
CA LEU A 445 12.92 -2.14 9.03
C LEU A 445 11.65 -1.36 8.70
N HIS A 446 10.87 -0.97 9.72
CA HIS A 446 9.61 -0.27 9.50
C HIS A 446 9.85 1.12 8.89
N LEU A 447 10.86 1.84 9.39
CA LEU A 447 11.27 3.13 8.83
C LEU A 447 11.78 2.97 7.38
N LEU A 448 12.62 1.97 7.13
CA LEU A 448 13.15 1.67 5.80
C LEU A 448 12.04 1.37 4.80
N LEU A 449 11.12 0.46 5.12
CA LEU A 449 10.04 0.07 4.21
C LEU A 449 9.05 1.22 3.95
N ASN A 450 8.79 2.06 4.96
CA ASN A 450 7.98 3.27 4.79
C ASN A 450 8.61 4.23 3.77
N VAL A 451 9.93 4.39 3.82
CA VAL A 451 10.65 5.21 2.84
C VAL A 451 10.60 4.56 1.45
N LEU A 452 10.97 3.28 1.35
CA LEU A 452 11.04 2.58 0.06
C LEU A 452 9.68 2.52 -0.67
N GLU A 453 8.59 2.24 0.03
CA GLU A 453 7.26 2.21 -0.58
C GLU A 453 6.81 3.60 -1.07
N ALA A 454 7.21 4.66 -0.36
CA ALA A 454 6.80 6.00 -0.74
C ALA A 454 7.61 6.58 -1.91
N VAL A 455 8.88 6.16 -2.05
CA VAL A 455 9.81 6.65 -3.09
C VAL A 455 9.91 5.72 -4.31
N ALA A 456 9.34 4.53 -4.25
CA ALA A 456 9.28 3.62 -5.38
C ALA A 456 7.87 3.02 -5.46
N PRO A 457 7.07 3.35 -6.49
CA PRO A 457 5.67 2.92 -6.62
C PRO A 457 5.53 1.43 -7.00
N PHE A 458 6.44 0.58 -6.55
CA PHE A 458 6.45 -0.82 -6.91
C PHE A 458 5.58 -1.67 -5.99
N LYS A 459 4.72 -2.46 -6.62
CA LYS A 459 3.78 -3.37 -5.95
C LYS A 459 4.46 -4.43 -5.08
N HIS A 460 5.74 -4.75 -5.32
CA HIS A 460 6.46 -5.77 -4.55
C HIS A 460 6.86 -5.27 -3.14
N PHE A 461 7.26 -4.00 -2.98
CA PHE A 461 7.56 -3.44 -1.65
C PHE A 461 6.31 -3.36 -0.76
N SER A 462 5.14 -3.03 -1.33
CA SER A 462 3.88 -3.08 -0.56
C SER A 462 3.57 -4.48 -0.03
N LYS A 463 3.80 -5.54 -0.82
CA LYS A 463 3.61 -6.93 -0.35
C LYS A 463 4.61 -7.31 0.75
N LEU A 464 5.87 -6.90 0.61
CA LEU A 464 6.89 -7.12 1.63
C LEU A 464 6.57 -6.37 2.93
N ARG A 465 6.14 -5.11 2.83
CA ARG A 465 5.67 -4.31 3.96
C ARG A 465 4.51 -4.97 4.68
N GLN A 466 3.45 -5.36 3.95
CA GLN A 466 2.30 -6.06 4.53
C GLN A 466 2.72 -7.34 5.26
N PHE A 467 3.71 -8.06 4.71
CA PHE A 467 4.25 -9.26 5.35
C PHE A 467 5.06 -8.93 6.62
N VAL A 468 5.82 -7.84 6.61
CA VAL A 468 6.63 -7.39 7.74
C VAL A 468 5.80 -6.77 8.87
N GLU A 469 4.66 -6.16 8.56
CA GLU A 469 3.70 -5.65 9.55
C GLU A 469 2.98 -6.77 10.31
N MET A 470 3.05 -8.01 9.80
CA MET A 470 2.74 -9.17 10.63
C MET A 470 3.71 -9.21 11.82
N ARG A 471 3.29 -9.73 12.98
CA ARG A 471 4.14 -9.81 14.18
C ARG A 471 5.35 -10.74 13.97
N LEU A 472 6.37 -10.28 13.25
CA LEU A 472 7.63 -10.99 13.05
C LEU A 472 8.36 -11.13 14.39
N PRO A 473 9.24 -12.13 14.54
CA PRO A 473 10.13 -12.19 15.68
C PRO A 473 11.01 -10.92 15.74
N PRO A 474 11.63 -10.61 16.90
CA PRO A 474 12.46 -9.43 17.05
C PRO A 474 13.69 -9.45 16.13
N GLY A 475 14.11 -8.26 15.67
CA GLY A 475 15.26 -8.06 14.78
C GLY A 475 14.84 -7.64 13.37
N PHE A 476 15.83 -7.55 12.48
CA PHE A 476 15.65 -7.24 11.06
C PHE A 476 15.67 -8.52 10.22
N PRO A 477 14.68 -8.75 9.34
CA PRO A 477 14.58 -9.95 8.57
C PRO A 477 15.51 -9.90 7.35
N VAL A 478 16.72 -10.43 7.49
CA VAL A 478 17.72 -10.46 6.41
C VAL A 478 17.34 -11.43 5.27
N LYS A 479 16.43 -12.36 5.53
CA LYS A 479 15.78 -13.21 4.51
C LYS A 479 14.33 -13.51 4.86
N LEU A 480 13.43 -13.43 3.88
CA LEU A 480 12.01 -13.77 4.03
C LEU A 480 11.47 -14.54 2.82
N ASP A 481 10.65 -15.56 3.06
CA ASP A 481 9.84 -16.18 2.02
C ASP A 481 8.41 -15.59 2.05
N VAL A 482 8.11 -14.74 1.08
CA VAL A 482 6.82 -14.04 0.96
C VAL A 482 5.93 -14.76 -0.06
N PRO A 483 4.71 -15.21 0.29
CA PRO A 483 3.78 -15.74 -0.69
C PRO A 483 3.19 -14.58 -1.50
N VAL A 484 3.58 -14.47 -2.79
CA VAL A 484 3.19 -13.35 -3.65
C VAL A 484 1.91 -13.64 -4.42
N PHE A 485 1.74 -14.89 -4.87
CA PHE A 485 0.56 -15.42 -5.55
C PHE A 485 0.32 -16.88 -5.13
N PRO A 486 -0.89 -17.45 -5.35
CA PRO A 486 -1.15 -18.86 -5.01
C PRO A 486 -0.13 -19.85 -5.59
N THR A 487 0.47 -19.53 -6.73
CA THR A 487 1.47 -20.39 -7.38
C THR A 487 2.89 -19.88 -7.29
N VAL A 488 3.13 -18.68 -6.76
CA VAL A 488 4.44 -18.02 -6.76
C VAL A 488 4.77 -17.49 -5.36
N SER A 489 5.92 -17.88 -4.84
CA SER A 489 6.55 -17.27 -3.66
C SER A 489 7.74 -16.43 -4.11
N ALA A 490 8.07 -15.39 -3.35
CA ALA A 490 9.31 -14.63 -3.53
C ALA A 490 10.16 -14.79 -2.28
N THR A 491 11.41 -15.15 -2.46
CA THR A 491 12.42 -15.08 -1.41
C THR A 491 13.12 -13.73 -1.53
N VAL A 492 12.95 -12.91 -0.50
CA VAL A 492 13.59 -11.59 -0.38
C VAL A 492 14.82 -11.74 0.51
N THR A 493 15.96 -11.23 0.06
CA THR A 493 17.22 -11.25 0.82
C THR A 493 17.86 -9.87 0.83
N PHE A 494 18.23 -9.38 2.01
CA PHE A 494 18.98 -8.14 2.18
C PHE A 494 20.46 -8.51 2.20
N ARG A 495 21.10 -8.41 1.04
CA ARG A 495 22.45 -8.98 0.80
C ARG A 495 23.55 -8.11 1.33
N GLU A 496 23.39 -6.80 1.22
CA GLU A 496 24.42 -5.85 1.59
C GLU A 496 23.77 -4.58 2.15
N PHE A 497 24.36 -4.05 3.22
CA PHE A 497 24.02 -2.74 3.75
C PHE A 497 25.31 -2.04 4.15
N ARG A 498 25.48 -0.79 3.71
CA ARG A 498 26.60 0.05 4.11
C ARG A 498 26.06 1.40 4.56
N ALA A 499 26.31 1.75 5.82
CA ALA A 499 26.20 3.15 6.23
C ALA A 499 27.34 3.90 5.54
N GLN A 500 26.99 4.93 4.77
CA GLN A 500 27.96 5.64 3.93
C GLN A 500 27.77 7.14 4.10
N ASP A 501 28.85 7.85 4.43
CA ASP A 501 28.79 9.27 4.78
C ASP A 501 28.55 10.19 3.57
N SER A 502 28.86 9.74 2.35
CA SER A 502 28.57 10.51 1.14
C SER A 502 28.55 9.65 -0.13
N PHE A 503 27.69 10.06 -1.06
CA PHE A 503 27.63 9.59 -2.44
C PHE A 503 27.93 10.75 -3.38
N PRO A 504 28.47 10.51 -4.59
CA PRO A 504 28.60 11.55 -5.60
C PRO A 504 27.22 12.16 -5.91
N PRO A 505 27.04 13.50 -5.86
CA PRO A 505 25.75 14.13 -6.14
C PRO A 505 25.18 13.79 -7.52
N GLU A 506 26.06 13.59 -8.51
CA GLU A 506 25.74 13.18 -9.87
C GLU A 506 24.95 11.87 -9.95
N LEU A 507 25.11 10.99 -8.95
CA LEU A 507 24.41 9.72 -8.89
C LEU A 507 22.88 9.90 -8.84
N PHE A 508 22.40 11.00 -8.25
CA PHE A 508 20.99 11.31 -8.06
C PHE A 508 20.41 12.24 -9.15
N LEU A 509 21.19 12.52 -10.19
CA LEU A 509 20.80 13.36 -11.31
C LEU A 509 20.64 12.51 -12.58
N VAL A 510 19.88 13.05 -13.53
CA VAL A 510 19.81 12.45 -14.87
C VAL A 510 21.18 12.63 -15.55
N PRO A 511 21.85 11.55 -16.01
CA PRO A 511 23.16 11.67 -16.63
C PRO A 511 23.14 12.51 -17.91
N HIS A 512 24.27 13.17 -18.19
CA HIS A 512 24.44 13.91 -19.44
C HIS A 512 24.30 12.99 -20.66
N GLY A 513 23.50 13.42 -21.64
CA GLY A 513 23.26 12.68 -22.89
C GLY A 513 22.02 11.79 -22.87
N TYR A 514 21.26 11.75 -21.78
CA TYR A 514 19.92 11.15 -21.79
C TYR A 514 18.90 12.12 -22.39
N THR A 515 17.93 11.59 -23.12
CA THR A 515 16.85 12.37 -23.74
C THR A 515 15.51 12.12 -23.04
N GLU A 516 14.70 13.16 -22.85
CA GLU A 516 13.36 13.00 -22.28
C GLU A 516 12.40 12.41 -23.31
N ASP A 517 11.75 11.30 -22.96
CA ASP A 517 10.62 10.75 -23.69
C ASP A 517 9.46 10.54 -22.70
N PRO A 518 8.45 11.43 -22.72
CA PRO A 518 7.29 11.32 -21.83
C PRO A 518 6.41 10.08 -22.05
N ALA A 519 6.59 9.32 -23.14
CA ALA A 519 5.76 8.18 -23.50
C ALA A 519 6.50 6.83 -23.46
N HIS A 520 7.76 6.81 -23.00
CA HIS A 520 8.61 5.62 -23.02
C HIS A 520 8.11 4.49 -22.11
N PHE A 521 7.61 4.86 -20.93
CA PHE A 521 6.97 3.97 -19.96
C PHE A 521 5.49 4.35 -19.84
N PRO A 522 4.62 3.87 -20.75
CA PRO A 522 3.19 4.20 -20.71
C PRO A 522 2.45 3.62 -19.50
N ASP A 523 3.04 2.61 -18.85
CA ASP A 523 2.47 1.92 -17.68
C ASP A 523 2.89 2.54 -16.32
N LEU A 524 3.73 3.60 -16.32
CA LEU A 524 4.24 4.32 -15.13
C LEU A 524 3.76 5.77 -15.08
#